data_AF-A0A1H5VBG5-F1
#
_entry.id   AF-A0A1H5VBG5-F1
#
_cell.length_a   1.000
_cell.length_b   1.000
_cell.length_c   1.000
_cell.angle_alpha   90.00
_cell.angle_beta   90.00
_cell.angle_gamma   90.00
#
_symmetry.space_group_name_H-M   'P 1'
#
loop_
_entity.id
_entity.type
_entity.pdbx_description
1 polymer ?
#
loop_
_entity_poly.entity_id
_entity_poly.type
_entity_poly.pdbx_seq_one_letter_code
_entity_poly.pdbx_strand_id
1 'polypeptide(L)'
;MLRYHKTDDIERIVSINLLEEYKKNYDNVLLSSIIAGFHRTFGLRHEGISMALEIVESIKDDTPNLLERNLLVWNLYVLAQEFLEEGNLEKAMGFIERAEKNWTRDVLLGDEIGVYHVSWIEQFWYLKSQIYMLLYDEKNFQKMIDMILSSRYNLFKEAEQVTGETIIYDRCTYNAFEIMAIESRRKNIYKSIDFLKQAILIKGNLYVKEEKYNVNPYKYFDSLLNYFNSLQDRPYDNLKYLYCATCKFFDCDVCKRFGITTDKFKACSMYEVKKATP
;
A
#
# COMPACT_ATOMS: atom_id res chain seq x y z
N MET A 1 16.79 9.39 18.57
CA MET A 1 17.46 10.53 17.90
C MET A 1 18.07 9.97 16.63
N LEU A 2 17.77 10.55 15.47
CA LEU A 2 18.26 10.05 14.19
C LEU A 2 19.79 10.20 14.13
N ARG A 3 20.48 9.17 13.64
CA ARG A 3 21.91 9.21 13.39
C ARG A 3 22.17 9.59 11.94
N TYR A 4 23.37 10.10 11.68
CA TYR A 4 23.82 10.30 10.31
C TYR A 4 24.23 8.95 9.70
N HIS A 5 23.57 8.57 8.61
CA HIS A 5 23.94 7.43 7.77
C HIS A 5 24.72 7.91 6.55
N LYS A 6 25.83 7.23 6.23
CA LYS A 6 26.66 7.55 5.06
C LYS A 6 25.90 7.25 3.78
N THR A 7 26.12 8.05 2.75
CA THR A 7 25.41 7.94 1.46
C THR A 7 26.29 7.45 0.31
N ASP A 8 27.55 7.08 0.58
CA ASP A 8 28.58 6.75 -0.42
C ASP A 8 28.10 5.71 -1.46
N ASP A 9 27.24 4.78 -1.05
CA ASP A 9 26.65 3.71 -1.84
C ASP A 9 25.52 4.17 -2.79
N ILE A 10 24.86 5.30 -2.49
CA ILE A 10 23.72 5.82 -3.25
C ILE A 10 24.03 7.14 -3.99
N GLU A 11 25.22 7.72 -3.83
CA GLU A 11 25.57 9.04 -4.39
C GLU A 11 25.49 9.13 -5.91
N ARG A 12 25.59 7.99 -6.61
CA ARG A 12 25.53 7.92 -8.08
C ARG A 12 24.10 7.99 -8.64
N ILE A 13 23.10 7.80 -7.80
CA ILE A 13 21.69 7.65 -8.20
C ILE A 13 20.85 8.81 -7.67
N VAL A 14 21.14 9.26 -6.45
CA VAL A 14 20.41 10.35 -5.80
C VAL A 14 20.91 11.70 -6.31
N SER A 15 20.01 12.68 -6.44
CA SER A 15 20.39 14.03 -6.84
C SER A 15 21.34 14.66 -5.81
N ILE A 16 22.37 15.36 -6.31
CA ILE A 16 23.39 16.01 -5.46
C ILE A 16 22.73 16.96 -4.45
N ASN A 17 21.73 17.73 -4.89
CA ASN A 17 21.02 18.67 -4.02
C ASN A 17 20.34 17.97 -2.83
N LEU A 18 19.68 16.83 -3.06
CA LEU A 18 19.02 16.08 -1.98
C LEU A 18 20.04 15.51 -0.98
N LEU A 19 21.17 15.02 -1.47
CA LEU A 19 22.25 14.52 -0.61
C LEU A 19 22.89 15.64 0.22
N GLU A 20 23.09 16.82 -0.37
CA GLU A 20 23.61 17.97 0.36
C GLU A 20 22.63 18.46 1.44
N GLU A 21 21.33 18.49 1.13
CA GLU A 21 20.29 18.80 2.12
C GLU A 21 20.30 17.78 3.26
N TYR A 22 20.42 16.49 2.95
CA TYR A 22 20.45 15.43 3.95
C TYR A 22 21.70 15.53 4.84
N LYS A 23 22.87 15.77 4.25
CA LYS A 23 24.12 15.97 4.99
C LYS A 23 24.04 17.16 5.95
N LYS A 24 23.27 18.21 5.61
CA LYS A 24 23.06 19.40 6.45
C LYS A 24 21.99 19.21 7.52
N ASN A 25 20.99 18.34 7.28
CA ASN A 25 19.78 18.21 8.10
C ASN A 25 19.29 16.75 8.16
N TYR A 26 20.14 15.84 8.65
CA TYR A 26 19.84 14.41 8.73
C TYR A 26 18.81 14.05 9.83
N ASP A 27 18.54 14.98 10.74
CA ASP A 27 17.49 14.87 11.76
C ASP A 27 16.09 15.20 11.19
N ASN A 28 16.00 15.70 9.96
CA ASN A 28 14.74 15.82 9.24
C ASN A 28 14.19 14.43 8.88
N VAL A 29 13.08 14.05 9.52
CA VAL A 29 12.48 12.72 9.38
C VAL A 29 11.99 12.43 7.95
N LEU A 30 11.44 13.43 7.26
CA LEU A 30 11.01 13.30 5.87
C LEU A 30 12.19 12.97 4.97
N LEU A 31 13.24 13.77 5.06
CA LEU A 31 14.45 13.60 4.25
C LEU A 31 15.13 12.26 4.54
N SER A 32 15.25 11.90 5.80
CA SER A 32 15.78 10.59 6.22
C SER A 32 14.92 9.43 5.73
N SER A 33 13.59 9.58 5.70
CA SER A 33 12.68 8.56 5.14
C SER A 33 12.91 8.36 3.63
N ILE A 34 13.17 9.44 2.89
CA ILE A 34 13.49 9.38 1.45
C ILE A 34 14.84 8.68 1.23
N ILE A 35 15.88 9.10 1.96
CA ILE A 35 17.22 8.51 1.87
C ILE A 35 17.22 7.03 2.26
N ALA A 36 16.47 6.66 3.31
CA ALA A 36 16.27 5.27 3.69
C ALA A 36 15.66 4.44 2.53
N GLY A 37 14.72 5.03 1.77
CA GLY A 37 14.18 4.42 0.55
C GLY A 37 15.25 4.16 -0.50
N PHE A 38 16.13 5.13 -0.78
CA PHE A 38 17.22 4.95 -1.73
C PHE A 38 18.20 3.84 -1.31
N HIS A 39 18.57 3.76 -0.02
CA HIS A 39 19.40 2.67 0.48
C HIS A 39 18.73 1.30 0.29
N ARG A 40 17.43 1.17 0.59
CA ARG A 40 16.71 -0.10 0.41
C ARG A 40 16.64 -0.55 -1.04
N THR A 41 16.39 0.38 -1.96
CA THR A 41 16.18 0.04 -3.37
C THR A 41 17.48 -0.11 -4.17
N PHE A 42 18.49 0.71 -3.88
CA PHE A 42 19.67 0.82 -4.74
C PHE A 42 21.02 0.68 -4.01
N GLY A 43 21.02 0.79 -2.69
CA GLY A 43 22.23 0.79 -1.87
C GLY A 43 22.32 -0.40 -0.94
N LEU A 44 22.90 -0.14 0.23
CA LEU A 44 22.98 -1.07 1.34
C LEU A 44 21.61 -1.20 2.02
N ARG A 45 20.87 -2.26 1.68
CA ARG A 45 19.52 -2.53 2.20
C ARG A 45 19.41 -2.42 3.73
N HIS A 46 20.39 -2.94 4.47
CA HIS A 46 20.41 -2.89 5.94
C HIS A 46 20.53 -1.46 6.51
N GLU A 47 21.22 -0.54 5.82
CA GLU A 47 21.28 0.87 6.22
C GLU A 47 19.89 1.50 6.14
N GLY A 48 19.18 1.26 5.03
CA GLY A 48 17.82 1.76 4.85
C GLY A 48 16.79 1.14 5.82
N ILE A 49 17.01 -0.09 6.30
CA ILE A 49 16.22 -0.70 7.39
C ILE A 49 16.57 -0.03 8.74
N SER A 50 17.86 0.17 9.03
CA SER A 50 18.32 0.83 10.26
C SER A 50 17.76 2.24 10.39
N MET A 51 17.81 3.03 9.32
CA MET A 51 17.20 4.36 9.27
C MET A 51 15.70 4.32 9.54
N ALA A 52 14.97 3.38 8.92
CA ALA A 52 13.52 3.24 9.13
C ALA A 52 13.19 2.88 10.59
N LEU A 53 14.00 2.04 11.24
CA LEU A 53 13.86 1.74 12.67
C LEU A 53 14.05 3.01 13.52
N GLU A 54 15.09 3.80 13.27
CA GLU A 54 15.34 5.04 14.00
C GLU A 54 14.21 6.07 13.80
N ILE A 55 13.65 6.14 12.60
CA ILE A 55 12.49 7.00 12.29
C ILE A 55 11.29 6.59 13.13
N VAL A 56 10.89 5.31 13.12
CA VAL A 56 9.69 4.87 13.87
C VAL A 56 9.90 4.91 15.39
N GLU A 57 11.14 4.90 15.87
CA GLU A 57 11.48 5.11 17.29
C GLU A 57 11.47 6.60 17.69
N SER A 58 11.69 7.51 16.73
CA SER A 58 11.72 8.96 16.96
C SER A 58 10.34 9.62 16.98
N ILE A 59 9.35 9.04 16.31
CA ILE A 59 7.99 9.58 16.25
C ILE A 59 7.11 8.91 17.31
N LYS A 60 6.39 9.74 18.07
CA LYS A 60 5.43 9.28 19.07
C LYS A 60 4.19 8.70 18.40
N ASP A 61 3.72 7.55 18.90
CA ASP A 61 2.41 7.02 18.55
C ASP A 61 1.29 8.03 18.86
N ASP A 62 0.24 7.99 18.04
CA ASP A 62 -0.95 8.84 18.16
C ASP A 62 -0.65 10.35 18.10
N THR A 63 0.49 10.75 17.50
CA THR A 63 0.83 12.16 17.29
C THR A 63 -0.28 12.89 16.50
N PRO A 64 -0.69 14.11 16.89
CA PRO A 64 -1.66 14.90 16.13
C PRO A 64 -1.07 15.51 14.85
N ASN A 65 0.26 15.51 14.71
CA ASN A 65 0.95 15.98 13.51
C ASN A 65 0.77 14.97 12.36
N LEU A 66 -0.02 15.33 11.34
CA LEU A 66 -0.34 14.43 10.23
C LEU A 66 0.90 14.05 9.40
N LEU A 67 1.89 14.95 9.24
CA LEU A 67 3.14 14.64 8.53
C LEU A 67 3.92 13.55 9.28
N GLU A 68 4.17 13.76 10.58
CA GLU A 68 4.86 12.78 11.42
C GLU A 68 4.10 11.45 11.46
N ARG A 69 2.77 11.49 11.63
CA ARG A 69 1.94 10.29 11.67
C ARG A 69 1.98 9.53 10.35
N ASN A 70 1.97 10.23 9.21
CA ASN A 70 2.12 9.62 7.89
C ASN A 70 3.50 8.96 7.72
N LEU A 71 4.58 9.65 8.09
CA LEU A 71 5.94 9.11 8.05
C LEU A 71 6.11 7.89 8.96
N LEU A 72 5.50 7.90 10.15
CA LEU A 72 5.46 6.75 11.06
C LEU A 72 4.78 5.55 10.39
N VAL A 73 3.56 5.74 9.89
CA VAL A 73 2.75 4.70 9.24
C VAL A 73 3.48 4.12 8.02
N TRP A 74 4.07 4.97 7.17
CA TRP A 74 4.84 4.55 6.01
C TRP A 74 6.07 3.72 6.40
N ASN A 75 6.88 4.18 7.36
CA ASN A 75 8.08 3.44 7.74
C ASN A 75 7.75 2.14 8.49
N LEU A 76 6.65 2.08 9.25
CA LEU A 76 6.15 0.83 9.83
C LEU A 76 5.69 -0.16 8.75
N TYR A 77 4.99 0.33 7.71
CA TYR A 77 4.61 -0.49 6.55
C TYR A 77 5.83 -1.09 5.85
N VAL A 78 6.84 -0.26 5.55
CA VAL A 78 8.10 -0.70 4.97
C VAL A 78 8.77 -1.75 5.84
N LEU A 79 8.96 -1.49 7.14
CA LEU A 79 9.60 -2.43 8.05
C LEU A 79 8.84 -3.76 8.11
N ALA A 80 7.50 -3.72 8.09
CA ALA A 80 6.70 -4.94 8.03
C ALA A 80 7.01 -5.79 6.79
N GLN A 81 7.17 -5.18 5.62
CA GLN A 81 7.56 -5.88 4.39
C GLN A 81 8.97 -6.47 4.50
N GLU A 82 9.93 -5.68 4.98
CA GLU A 82 11.33 -6.09 5.15
C GLU A 82 11.46 -7.31 6.06
N PHE A 83 10.82 -7.27 7.25
CA PHE A 83 10.88 -8.39 8.19
C PHE A 83 10.05 -9.60 7.77
N LEU A 84 9.02 -9.41 6.94
CA LEU A 84 8.29 -10.51 6.33
C LEU A 84 9.18 -11.27 5.32
N GLU A 85 9.92 -10.54 4.48
CA GLU A 85 10.88 -11.14 3.54
C GLU A 85 12.04 -11.87 4.26
N GLU A 86 12.50 -11.35 5.40
CA GLU A 86 13.51 -12.01 6.24
C GLU A 86 12.95 -13.22 7.03
N GLY A 87 11.63 -13.46 6.99
CA GLY A 87 10.97 -14.53 7.72
C GLY A 87 10.77 -14.27 9.21
N ASN A 88 11.03 -13.06 9.69
CA ASN A 88 10.76 -12.66 11.07
C ASN A 88 9.29 -12.20 11.22
N LEU A 89 8.38 -13.17 11.17
CA LEU A 89 6.94 -12.93 11.11
C LEU A 89 6.39 -12.23 12.35
N GLU A 90 6.96 -12.49 13.53
CA GLU A 90 6.56 -11.84 14.79
C GLU A 90 6.84 -10.33 14.75
N LYS A 91 8.05 -9.95 14.35
CA LYS A 91 8.43 -8.55 14.24
C LYS A 91 7.65 -7.83 13.14
N ALA A 92 7.42 -8.51 12.01
CA ALA A 92 6.56 -8.00 10.94
C ALA A 92 5.14 -7.73 11.47
N MET A 93 4.53 -8.69 12.18
CA MET A 93 3.20 -8.51 12.78
C MET A 93 3.15 -7.33 13.75
N GLY A 94 4.15 -7.19 14.62
CA GLY A 94 4.24 -6.06 15.56
C GLY A 94 4.28 -4.70 14.87
N PHE A 95 5.00 -4.58 13.75
CA PHE A 95 4.99 -3.35 12.95
C PHE A 95 3.65 -3.10 12.27
N ILE A 96 2.98 -4.14 11.75
CA ILE A 96 1.67 -4.01 11.13
C ILE A 96 0.64 -3.53 12.15
N GLU A 97 0.59 -4.13 13.34
CA GLU A 97 -0.36 -3.75 14.39
C GLU A 97 -0.14 -2.31 14.88
N ARG A 98 1.12 -1.91 15.05
CA ARG A 98 1.46 -0.52 15.37
C ARG A 98 1.05 0.44 14.26
N ALA A 99 1.23 0.05 12.99
CA ALA A 99 0.84 0.85 11.84
C ALA A 99 -0.68 1.02 11.76
N GLU A 100 -1.45 -0.05 11.94
CA GLU A 100 -2.91 -0.02 11.95
C GLU A 100 -3.46 0.89 13.05
N LYS A 101 -2.90 0.85 14.26
CA LYS A 101 -3.30 1.74 15.36
C LYS A 101 -3.08 3.22 15.01
N ASN A 102 -1.98 3.51 14.30
CA ASN A 102 -1.64 4.86 13.89
C ASN A 102 -2.25 5.26 12.54
N TRP A 103 -2.86 4.34 11.79
CA TRP A 103 -3.44 4.67 10.50
C TRP A 103 -4.80 5.32 10.66
N THR A 104 -4.99 6.43 9.94
CA THR A 104 -6.30 6.96 9.62
C THR A 104 -6.25 7.45 8.19
N ARG A 105 -7.38 7.54 7.49
CA ARG A 105 -7.38 8.08 6.13
C ARG A 105 -6.85 9.52 6.05
N ASP A 106 -6.90 10.28 7.15
CA ASP A 106 -6.43 11.67 7.21
C ASP A 106 -4.89 11.79 7.20
N VAL A 107 -4.15 10.72 7.53
CA VAL A 107 -2.67 10.74 7.48
C VAL A 107 -2.16 11.03 6.07
N LEU A 108 -2.93 10.67 5.03
CA LEU A 108 -2.60 10.92 3.63
C LEU A 108 -2.44 12.41 3.31
N LEU A 109 -3.10 13.28 4.07
CA LEU A 109 -2.96 14.72 3.90
C LEU A 109 -1.55 15.20 4.26
N GLY A 110 -0.87 14.49 5.18
CA GLY A 110 0.52 14.73 5.58
C GLY A 110 1.57 14.24 4.59
N ASP A 111 1.21 13.62 3.46
CA ASP A 111 2.17 13.28 2.41
C ASP A 111 2.46 14.50 1.52
N GLU A 112 3.58 15.18 1.74
CA GLU A 112 3.87 16.45 1.04
C GLU A 112 4.33 16.26 -0.41
N ILE A 113 4.85 15.09 -0.78
CA ILE A 113 5.44 14.84 -2.12
C ILE A 113 4.71 13.73 -2.90
N GLY A 114 3.70 13.10 -2.31
CA GLY A 114 2.81 12.15 -2.98
C GLY A 114 3.39 10.75 -3.17
N VAL A 115 4.42 10.36 -2.42
CA VAL A 115 5.13 9.07 -2.62
C VAL A 115 5.32 8.20 -1.38
N TYR A 116 5.09 8.69 -0.15
CA TYR A 116 5.26 7.89 1.07
C TYR A 116 3.96 7.78 1.85
N HIS A 117 3.01 7.03 1.33
CA HIS A 117 1.75 6.84 2.03
C HIS A 117 1.18 5.44 1.84
N VAL A 118 0.40 5.02 2.84
CA VAL A 118 -0.41 3.80 2.78
C VAL A 118 -1.85 4.24 2.53
N SER A 119 -2.25 4.23 1.26
CA SER A 119 -3.53 4.76 0.79
C SER A 119 -4.73 4.07 1.45
N TRP A 120 -4.58 2.80 1.84
CA TRP A 120 -5.67 1.95 2.33
C TRP A 120 -5.25 1.08 3.51
N ILE A 121 -6.11 0.98 4.52
CA ILE A 121 -5.90 0.07 5.66
C ILE A 121 -5.78 -1.39 5.20
N GLU A 122 -6.46 -1.75 4.10
CA GLU A 122 -6.42 -3.06 3.47
C GLU A 122 -5.00 -3.51 3.08
N GLN A 123 -4.07 -2.57 2.87
CA GLN A 123 -2.66 -2.91 2.62
C GLN A 123 -2.01 -3.59 3.85
N PHE A 124 -2.39 -3.19 5.07
CA PHE A 124 -1.95 -3.86 6.30
C PHE A 124 -2.60 -5.24 6.47
N TRP A 125 -3.89 -5.33 6.19
CA TRP A 125 -4.61 -6.61 6.23
C TRP A 125 -4.05 -7.60 5.21
N TYR A 126 -3.59 -7.11 4.06
CA TYR A 126 -2.90 -7.92 3.07
C TYR A 126 -1.57 -8.48 3.63
N LEU A 127 -0.73 -7.67 4.28
CA LEU A 127 0.49 -8.16 4.94
C LEU A 127 0.16 -9.18 6.05
N LYS A 128 -0.90 -8.95 6.86
CA LYS A 128 -1.37 -9.95 7.84
C LYS A 128 -1.76 -11.25 7.18
N SER A 129 -2.45 -11.19 6.04
CA SER A 129 -2.84 -12.39 5.29
C SER A 129 -1.61 -13.18 4.82
N GLN A 130 -0.54 -12.51 4.37
CA GLN A 130 0.73 -13.17 4.04
C GLN A 130 1.34 -13.88 5.24
N ILE A 131 1.35 -13.24 6.42
CA ILE A 131 1.83 -13.88 7.66
C ILE A 131 1.00 -15.12 8.00
N TYR A 132 -0.34 -15.01 8.00
CA TYR A 132 -1.20 -16.15 8.29
C TYR A 132 -1.04 -17.29 7.27
N MET A 133 -0.85 -16.97 5.99
CA MET A 133 -0.54 -17.96 4.96
C MET A 133 0.79 -18.68 5.26
N LEU A 134 1.85 -17.95 5.62
CA LEU A 134 3.16 -18.51 5.95
C LEU A 134 3.13 -19.37 7.23
N LEU A 135 2.26 -19.03 8.18
CA LEU A 135 2.01 -19.80 9.40
C LEU A 135 1.05 -20.98 9.21
N TYR A 136 0.53 -21.19 7.99
CA TYR A 136 -0.53 -22.18 7.69
C TYR A 136 -1.80 -21.99 8.54
N ASP A 137 -2.09 -20.76 8.98
CA ASP A 137 -3.31 -20.41 9.70
C ASP A 137 -4.43 -20.05 8.72
N GLU A 138 -5.05 -21.10 8.15
CA GLU A 138 -6.07 -20.97 7.11
C GLU A 138 -7.27 -20.14 7.55
N LYS A 139 -7.64 -20.22 8.84
CA LYS A 139 -8.80 -19.54 9.38
C LYS A 139 -8.57 -18.03 9.40
N ASN A 140 -7.43 -17.58 9.93
CA ASN A 140 -7.13 -16.15 9.99
C ASN A 140 -6.74 -15.61 8.61
N PHE A 141 -6.10 -16.41 7.76
CA PHE A 141 -5.88 -16.08 6.35
C PHE A 141 -7.20 -15.74 5.65
N GLN A 142 -8.17 -16.68 5.64
CA GLN A 142 -9.44 -16.47 4.96
C GLN A 142 -10.21 -15.28 5.54
N LYS A 143 -10.19 -15.12 6.87
CA LYS A 143 -10.81 -13.97 7.54
C LYS A 143 -10.24 -12.63 7.04
N MET A 144 -8.92 -12.51 6.89
CA MET A 144 -8.31 -11.27 6.39
C MET A 144 -8.68 -11.01 4.93
N ILE A 145 -8.68 -12.04 4.10
CA ILE A 145 -9.09 -11.93 2.69
C ILE A 145 -10.54 -11.47 2.57
N ASP A 146 -11.46 -12.08 3.33
CA ASP A 146 -12.88 -11.70 3.32
C ASP A 146 -13.08 -10.25 3.78
N MET A 147 -12.31 -9.80 4.77
CA MET A 147 -12.33 -8.41 5.23
C MET A 147 -11.88 -7.43 4.13
N ILE A 148 -10.80 -7.74 3.41
CA ILE A 148 -10.31 -6.92 2.29
C ILE A 148 -11.39 -6.85 1.20
N LEU A 149 -11.84 -8.00 0.68
CA LEU A 149 -12.78 -8.05 -0.43
C LEU A 149 -14.12 -7.39 -0.09
N SER A 150 -14.63 -7.58 1.13
CA SER A 150 -15.88 -6.95 1.57
C SER A 150 -15.73 -5.43 1.70
N SER A 151 -14.60 -4.95 2.24
CA SER A 151 -14.33 -3.52 2.37
C SER A 151 -14.27 -2.85 1.00
N ARG A 152 -13.52 -3.41 0.06
CA ARG A 152 -13.40 -2.89 -1.31
C ARG A 152 -14.73 -2.93 -2.06
N TYR A 153 -15.48 -4.02 -1.95
CA TYR A 153 -16.79 -4.15 -2.57
C TYR A 153 -17.79 -3.09 -2.10
N ASN A 154 -17.87 -2.86 -0.78
CA ASN A 154 -18.76 -1.85 -0.21
C ASN A 154 -18.36 -0.44 -0.69
N LEU A 155 -17.04 -0.16 -0.70
CA LEU A 155 -16.51 1.09 -1.21
C LEU A 155 -16.92 1.34 -2.66
N PHE A 156 -16.82 0.31 -3.50
CA PHE A 156 -17.15 0.45 -4.93
C PHE A 156 -18.63 0.66 -5.15
N LYS A 157 -19.48 -0.07 -4.41
CA LYS A 157 -20.92 0.16 -4.46
C LYS A 157 -21.31 1.58 -4.06
N GLU A 158 -20.72 2.11 -3.00
CA GLU A 158 -20.97 3.48 -2.57
C GLU A 158 -20.49 4.49 -3.62
N ALA A 159 -19.29 4.29 -4.17
CA ALA A 159 -18.74 5.13 -5.21
C ALA A 159 -19.63 5.12 -6.48
N GLU A 160 -20.01 3.94 -6.97
CA GLU A 160 -20.88 3.76 -8.14
C GLU A 160 -22.22 4.47 -7.97
N GLN A 161 -22.82 4.41 -6.77
CA GLN A 161 -24.08 5.11 -6.48
C GLN A 161 -23.95 6.64 -6.54
N VAL A 162 -22.80 7.19 -6.15
CA VAL A 162 -22.58 8.64 -6.07
C VAL A 162 -22.07 9.22 -7.38
N THR A 163 -21.17 8.52 -8.06
CA THR A 163 -20.45 9.05 -9.23
C THR A 163 -20.83 8.37 -10.54
N GLY A 164 -21.48 7.19 -10.50
CA GLY A 164 -21.68 6.34 -11.66
C GLY A 164 -20.39 5.72 -12.22
N GLU A 165 -19.26 5.84 -11.53
CA GLU A 165 -17.98 5.30 -11.96
C GLU A 165 -17.91 3.79 -11.72
N THR A 166 -17.65 3.00 -12.76
CA THR A 166 -17.31 1.58 -12.60
C THR A 166 -15.84 1.42 -12.27
N ILE A 167 -15.54 0.65 -11.23
CA ILE A 167 -14.20 0.54 -10.67
C ILE A 167 -13.58 -0.76 -11.12
N ILE A 168 -12.59 -0.64 -12.01
CA ILE A 168 -12.03 -1.78 -12.75
C ILE A 168 -10.58 -2.08 -12.32
N TYR A 169 -9.92 -1.13 -11.65
CA TYR A 169 -8.54 -1.23 -11.22
C TYR A 169 -8.44 -0.97 -9.72
N ASP A 170 -8.17 -2.04 -8.97
CA ASP A 170 -8.03 -1.97 -7.52
C ASP A 170 -6.92 -2.87 -7.00
N ARG A 171 -5.90 -2.25 -6.41
CA ARG A 171 -4.73 -2.95 -5.88
C ARG A 171 -5.07 -3.96 -4.81
N CYS A 172 -5.90 -3.58 -3.86
CA CYS A 172 -6.26 -4.44 -2.73
C CYS A 172 -7.00 -5.70 -3.20
N THR A 173 -7.92 -5.56 -4.16
CA THR A 173 -8.71 -6.68 -4.69
C THR A 173 -7.85 -7.62 -5.55
N TYR A 174 -7.04 -7.12 -6.48
CA TYR A 174 -6.21 -8.03 -7.28
C TYR A 174 -5.13 -8.72 -6.43
N ASN A 175 -4.56 -8.05 -5.42
CA ASN A 175 -3.61 -8.66 -4.48
C ASN A 175 -4.28 -9.75 -3.65
N ALA A 176 -5.52 -9.54 -3.20
CA ALA A 176 -6.28 -10.56 -2.48
C ALA A 176 -6.51 -11.81 -3.35
N PHE A 177 -6.91 -11.64 -4.61
CA PHE A 177 -7.06 -12.77 -5.52
C PHE A 177 -5.73 -13.46 -5.84
N GLU A 178 -4.64 -12.71 -6.02
CA GLU A 178 -3.30 -13.27 -6.24
C GLU A 178 -2.90 -14.18 -5.07
N ILE A 179 -2.99 -13.70 -3.83
CA ILE A 179 -2.56 -14.49 -2.67
C ILE A 179 -3.46 -15.69 -2.41
N MET A 180 -4.78 -15.58 -2.66
CA MET A 180 -5.68 -16.73 -2.68
C MET A 180 -5.26 -17.76 -3.73
N ALA A 181 -4.81 -17.32 -4.91
CA ALA A 181 -4.32 -18.20 -5.95
C ALA A 181 -3.08 -18.96 -5.50
N ILE A 182 -2.12 -18.27 -4.87
CA ILE A 182 -0.88 -18.86 -4.34
C ILE A 182 -1.19 -19.90 -3.25
N GLU A 183 -2.03 -19.54 -2.28
CA GLU A 183 -2.44 -20.43 -1.19
C GLU A 183 -3.13 -21.70 -1.73
N SER A 184 -4.07 -21.52 -2.65
CA SER A 184 -4.89 -22.62 -3.15
C SER A 184 -4.16 -23.52 -4.14
N ARG A 185 -2.97 -23.12 -4.63
CA ARG A 185 -2.18 -23.88 -5.62
C ARG A 185 -1.94 -25.33 -5.21
N ARG A 186 -1.69 -25.58 -3.91
CA ARG A 186 -1.42 -26.93 -3.38
C ARG A 186 -2.69 -27.75 -3.11
N LYS A 187 -3.81 -27.08 -2.84
CA LYS A 187 -5.08 -27.71 -2.44
C LYS A 187 -5.99 -27.98 -3.63
N ASN A 188 -6.12 -27.00 -4.51
CA ASN A 188 -6.99 -27.02 -5.67
C ASN A 188 -6.44 -26.11 -6.77
N ILE A 189 -5.69 -26.71 -7.69
CA ILE A 189 -5.05 -25.98 -8.79
C ILE A 189 -6.05 -25.30 -9.73
N TYR A 190 -7.25 -25.85 -9.91
CA TYR A 190 -8.28 -25.24 -10.76
C TYR A 190 -8.83 -23.96 -10.13
N LYS A 191 -9.13 -24.01 -8.83
CA LYS A 191 -9.56 -22.82 -8.07
C LYS A 191 -8.46 -21.75 -8.01
N SER A 192 -7.21 -22.19 -7.88
CA SER A 192 -6.02 -21.33 -7.95
C SER A 192 -5.92 -20.60 -9.30
N ILE A 193 -6.13 -21.31 -10.41
CA ILE A 193 -6.20 -20.71 -11.76
C ILE A 193 -7.33 -19.67 -11.84
N ASP A 194 -8.52 -19.98 -11.32
CA ASP A 194 -9.67 -19.07 -11.38
C ASP A 194 -9.41 -17.78 -10.61
N PHE A 195 -8.83 -17.87 -9.40
CA PHE A 195 -8.42 -16.69 -8.65
C PHE A 195 -7.39 -15.86 -9.40
N LEU A 196 -6.39 -16.49 -10.02
CA LEU A 196 -5.38 -15.77 -10.77
C LEU A 196 -5.94 -15.07 -12.02
N LYS A 197 -6.94 -15.68 -12.69
CA LYS A 197 -7.69 -15.02 -13.77
C LYS A 197 -8.46 -13.80 -13.26
N GLN A 198 -9.07 -13.86 -12.09
CA GLN A 198 -9.73 -12.70 -11.46
C GLN A 198 -8.71 -11.59 -11.14
N ALA A 199 -7.54 -11.95 -10.59
CA ALA A 199 -6.47 -10.99 -10.35
C ALA A 199 -6.02 -10.28 -11.65
N ILE A 200 -5.84 -11.03 -12.74
CA ILE A 200 -5.49 -10.48 -14.06
C ILE A 200 -6.59 -9.57 -14.62
N LEU A 201 -7.86 -9.98 -14.47
CA LEU A 201 -9.00 -9.17 -14.90
C LEU A 201 -8.98 -7.82 -14.20
N ILE A 202 -8.74 -7.77 -12.90
CA ILE A 202 -8.79 -6.53 -12.12
C ILE A 202 -7.51 -5.71 -12.28
N LYS A 203 -6.33 -6.33 -12.39
CA LYS A 203 -5.06 -5.62 -12.59
C LYS A 203 -4.96 -5.03 -14.00
N GLY A 204 -5.34 -5.80 -15.02
CA GLY A 204 -5.17 -5.45 -16.42
C GLY A 204 -6.42 -4.95 -17.15
N ASN A 205 -7.63 -5.21 -16.62
CA ASN A 205 -8.88 -5.20 -17.38
C ASN A 205 -8.84 -6.13 -18.60
N LEU A 206 -8.30 -7.33 -18.41
CA LEU A 206 -8.06 -8.30 -19.47
C LEU A 206 -8.74 -9.62 -19.16
N TYR A 207 -9.66 -10.03 -20.04
CA TYR A 207 -10.32 -11.32 -19.94
C TYR A 207 -9.40 -12.43 -20.45
N VAL A 208 -8.99 -13.34 -19.56
CA VAL A 208 -8.24 -14.53 -19.93
C VAL A 208 -9.23 -15.59 -20.43
N LYS A 209 -9.23 -15.84 -21.75
CA LYS A 209 -10.04 -16.89 -22.36
C LYS A 209 -9.73 -18.26 -21.74
N GLU A 210 -10.71 -19.15 -21.74
CA GLU A 210 -10.59 -20.51 -21.19
C GLU A 210 -9.65 -21.46 -21.96
N GLU A 211 -9.01 -20.99 -23.02
CA GLU A 211 -8.28 -21.86 -23.94
C GLU A 211 -6.94 -22.36 -23.34
N LYS A 212 -6.85 -23.70 -23.25
CA LYS A 212 -5.71 -24.58 -22.89
C LYS A 212 -5.60 -25.02 -21.41
N TYR A 213 -6.62 -25.70 -20.90
CA TYR A 213 -6.48 -26.67 -19.79
C TYR A 213 -5.68 -27.94 -20.17
N ASN A 214 -5.29 -28.12 -21.43
CA ASN A 214 -5.20 -29.46 -22.01
C ASN A 214 -3.94 -30.31 -21.78
N VAL A 215 -3.01 -29.95 -20.89
CA VAL A 215 -1.97 -30.95 -20.52
C VAL A 215 -1.47 -30.83 -19.07
N ASN A 216 -1.27 -29.62 -18.53
CA ASN A 216 -0.74 -29.47 -17.16
C ASN A 216 -1.25 -28.17 -16.49
N PRO A 217 -2.17 -28.25 -15.51
CA PRO A 217 -2.75 -27.06 -14.87
C PRO A 217 -1.72 -26.28 -14.05
N TYR A 218 -0.68 -26.91 -13.53
CA TYR A 218 0.41 -26.22 -12.82
C TYR A 218 1.26 -25.37 -13.75
N LYS A 219 1.62 -25.89 -14.93
CA LYS A 219 2.35 -25.10 -15.94
C LYS A 219 1.51 -23.93 -16.45
N TYR A 220 0.19 -24.12 -16.57
CA TYR A 220 -0.71 -23.04 -16.96
C TYR A 220 -0.79 -21.97 -15.87
N PHE A 221 -0.91 -22.36 -14.60
CA PHE A 221 -0.83 -21.43 -13.46
C PHE A 221 0.48 -20.63 -13.49
N ASP A 222 1.64 -21.29 -13.67
CA ASP A 222 2.94 -20.60 -13.72
C ASP A 222 3.00 -19.59 -14.87
N SER A 223 2.44 -19.94 -16.05
CA SER A 223 2.33 -19.02 -17.19
C SER A 223 1.43 -17.82 -16.89
N LEU A 224 0.31 -18.03 -16.21
CA LEU A 224 -0.60 -16.95 -15.80
C LEU A 224 0.06 -16.05 -14.75
N LEU A 225 0.84 -16.61 -13.83
CA LEU A 225 1.51 -15.85 -12.78
C LEU A 225 2.60 -14.96 -13.39
N ASN A 226 3.39 -15.51 -14.32
CA ASN A 226 4.35 -14.73 -15.10
C ASN A 226 3.66 -13.61 -15.89
N TYR A 227 2.50 -13.90 -16.49
CA TYR A 227 1.73 -12.88 -17.19
C TYR A 227 1.23 -11.78 -16.25
N PHE A 228 0.62 -12.15 -15.12
CA PHE A 228 0.17 -11.22 -14.07
C PHE A 228 1.31 -10.31 -13.58
N ASN A 229 2.51 -10.86 -13.38
CA ASN A 229 3.70 -10.12 -12.95
C ASN A 229 4.24 -9.17 -14.03
N SER A 230 3.95 -9.43 -15.30
CA SER A 230 4.33 -8.54 -16.41
C SER A 230 3.33 -7.40 -16.67
N LEU A 231 2.14 -7.45 -16.08
CA LEU A 231 1.17 -6.36 -16.14
C LEU A 231 1.69 -5.18 -15.31
N GLN A 232 1.68 -3.98 -15.90
CA GLN A 232 2.04 -2.76 -15.19
C GLN A 232 1.02 -2.44 -14.10
N ASP A 233 1.52 -2.11 -12.91
CA ASP A 233 0.69 -1.53 -11.87
C ASP A 233 0.23 -0.13 -12.29
N ARG A 234 -1.05 0.16 -12.08
CA ARG A 234 -1.54 1.53 -12.20
C ARG A 234 -1.26 2.26 -10.89
N PRO A 235 -0.68 3.48 -10.95
CA PRO A 235 -0.23 4.18 -9.76
C PRO A 235 -1.38 4.61 -8.83
N TYR A 236 -2.61 4.71 -9.35
CA TYR A 236 -3.79 5.11 -8.59
C TYR A 236 -4.93 4.13 -8.82
N ASP A 237 -5.64 3.78 -7.75
CA ASP A 237 -7.00 3.25 -7.88
C ASP A 237 -7.82 4.36 -8.55
N ASN A 238 -8.49 4.08 -9.67
CA ASN A 238 -9.11 5.12 -10.52
C ASN A 238 -10.38 5.75 -9.90
N LEU A 239 -10.38 5.98 -8.60
CA LEU A 239 -11.51 6.47 -7.81
C LEU A 239 -11.44 7.99 -7.69
N LYS A 240 -12.18 8.75 -8.51
CA LYS A 240 -12.33 10.21 -8.23
C LYS A 240 -13.13 10.44 -6.94
N TYR A 241 -14.03 9.50 -6.67
CA TYR A 241 -14.68 9.37 -5.37
C TYR A 241 -13.60 9.17 -4.31
N LEU A 242 -13.67 9.93 -3.23
CA LEU A 242 -12.73 9.91 -2.12
C LEU A 242 -11.40 10.67 -2.33
N TYR A 243 -11.39 11.69 -3.17
CA TYR A 243 -10.32 12.69 -3.26
C TYR A 243 -10.81 14.10 -2.92
N CYS A 244 -9.90 14.97 -2.50
CA CYS A 244 -10.21 16.36 -2.16
C CYS A 244 -11.00 17.08 -3.25
N ALA A 245 -10.77 16.78 -4.53
CA ALA A 245 -11.55 17.29 -5.67
C ALA A 245 -13.08 17.15 -5.50
N THR A 246 -13.55 16.13 -4.80
CA THR A 246 -14.97 15.83 -4.58
C THR A 246 -15.43 16.12 -3.15
N CYS A 247 -14.54 16.62 -2.28
CA CYS A 247 -14.80 16.93 -0.88
C CYS A 247 -15.43 18.33 -0.70
N LYS A 248 -16.47 18.45 0.12
CA LYS A 248 -17.09 19.77 0.44
C LYS A 248 -16.18 20.71 1.24
N PHE A 249 -15.18 20.16 1.92
CA PHE A 249 -14.23 20.93 2.72
C PHE A 249 -13.02 21.37 1.90
N PHE A 250 -12.92 20.96 0.64
CA PHE A 250 -11.86 21.39 -0.25
C PHE A 250 -12.24 22.71 -0.93
N ASP A 251 -11.35 23.68 -0.84
CA ASP A 251 -11.51 24.99 -1.47
C ASP A 251 -10.21 25.35 -2.17
N CYS A 252 -10.23 25.29 -3.51
CA CYS A 252 -9.09 25.45 -4.42
C CYS A 252 -7.92 24.48 -4.15
N ASP A 253 -7.15 24.74 -3.09
CA ASP A 253 -5.93 24.07 -2.67
C ASP A 253 -5.85 23.89 -1.13
N VAL A 254 -6.94 24.15 -0.40
CA VAL A 254 -6.97 24.07 1.06
C VAL A 254 -8.03 23.07 1.53
N CYS A 255 -7.65 22.19 2.46
CA CYS A 255 -8.59 21.40 3.25
C CYS A 255 -9.05 22.21 4.47
N LYS A 256 -10.22 22.84 4.40
CA LYS A 256 -10.78 23.71 5.47
C LYS A 256 -10.94 23.02 6.82
N ARG A 257 -11.12 21.69 6.83
CA ARG A 257 -11.29 20.90 8.07
C ARG A 257 -10.00 20.86 8.90
N PHE A 258 -8.87 20.66 8.23
CA PHE A 258 -7.58 20.49 8.88
C PHE A 258 -6.72 21.77 8.80
N GLY A 259 -7.15 22.77 8.02
CA GLY A 259 -6.41 24.02 7.86
C GLY A 259 -5.07 23.83 7.13
N ILE A 260 -5.01 22.87 6.20
CA ILE A 260 -3.77 22.50 5.50
C ILE A 260 -3.94 22.66 3.98
N THR A 261 -2.85 23.07 3.33
CA THR A 261 -2.75 23.08 1.87
C THR A 261 -2.63 21.63 1.37
N THR A 262 -3.42 21.28 0.36
CA THR A 262 -3.48 19.92 -0.22
C THR A 262 -3.80 20.00 -1.70
N ASP A 263 -3.38 18.99 -2.47
CA ASP A 263 -3.83 18.85 -3.85
C ASP A 263 -5.20 18.15 -3.93
N LYS A 264 -5.82 18.27 -5.10
CA LYS A 264 -7.16 17.73 -5.39
C LYS A 264 -7.22 16.19 -5.44
N PHE A 265 -6.08 15.50 -5.49
CA PHE A 265 -5.93 14.04 -5.55
C PHE A 265 -5.57 13.42 -4.20
N LYS A 266 -5.45 14.18 -3.10
CA LYS A 266 -5.31 13.59 -1.76
C LYS A 266 -6.63 13.11 -1.20
N ALA A 267 -6.60 11.99 -0.47
CA ALA A 267 -7.77 11.42 0.19
C ALA A 267 -7.83 11.77 1.69
N CYS A 268 -9.03 11.84 2.29
CA CYS A 268 -9.26 12.08 3.73
C CYS A 268 -10.50 11.34 4.25
N SER A 269 -10.75 11.32 5.56
CA SER A 269 -11.78 10.46 6.19
C SER A 269 -13.25 10.86 5.96
N MET A 270 -13.54 12.04 5.40
CA MET A 270 -14.92 12.55 5.28
C MET A 270 -15.27 12.95 3.85
N TYR A 271 -15.95 12.03 3.16
CA TYR A 271 -16.69 12.32 1.94
C TYR A 271 -18.17 12.24 2.26
N GLU A 272 -18.87 13.36 2.19
CA GLU A 272 -20.32 13.29 2.14
C GLU A 272 -20.71 12.74 0.78
N VAL A 273 -21.50 11.68 0.80
CA VAL A 273 -22.43 11.32 -0.27
C VAL A 273 -23.14 12.61 -0.64
N LYS A 274 -22.75 13.26 -1.75
CA LYS A 274 -23.58 14.33 -2.30
C LYS A 274 -24.93 13.68 -2.55
N LYS A 275 -25.95 14.03 -1.76
CA LYS A 275 -27.33 13.74 -2.13
C LYS A 275 -27.48 14.34 -3.52
N ALA A 276 -27.72 13.48 -4.51
CA ALA A 276 -28.11 13.93 -5.83
C ALA A 276 -29.22 14.96 -5.63
N THR A 277 -28.96 16.20 -6.00
CA THR A 277 -30.00 17.21 -6.08
C THR A 277 -31.07 16.65 -7.02
N PRO A 278 -32.36 16.65 -6.62
CA PRO A 278 -33.44 16.06 -7.39
C PRO A 278 -33.57 16.68 -8.78
#